data_AF-W9E0K4-F1
#
_entry.id   AF-W9E0K4-F1
#
_cell.length_a   1.000
_cell.length_b   1.000
_cell.length_c   1.000
_cell.angle_alpha   90.00
_cell.angle_beta   90.00
_cell.angle_gamma   90.00
#
_symmetry.space_group_name_H-M   'P 1'
#
loop_
_entity.id
_entity.type
_entity.pdbx_description
1 polymer ?
#
loop_
_entity_poly.entity_id
_entity_poly.type
_entity_poly.pdbx_seq_one_letter_code
_entity_poly.pdbx_strand_id
1 'polypeptide(L)'
;MNIKYDLENNVMQIDDIDLYPENLDTNFIGICNSCNSDVISLSYHDHDNGMVVAGKCTECDLLYAIFYDNLWNWQGEEPIVQFFDIDNSNSIKFLDSIDRKKLETIFTPAETTAMYAKARGEKYVRQYLYRARKKYNDFYELFGIQINI
;
A
#
# COMPACT_ATOMS: atom_id res chain seq x y z
N MET A 1 -6.48 2.24 20.85
CA MET A 1 -6.93 2.55 19.49
C MET A 1 -6.29 1.54 18.56
N ASN A 2 -7.06 0.84 17.76
CA ASN A 2 -6.53 -0.09 16.77
C ASN A 2 -6.39 0.65 15.45
N ILE A 3 -5.16 1.04 15.12
CA ILE A 3 -4.88 1.79 13.89
C ILE A 3 -4.11 0.88 12.95
N LYS A 4 -4.60 0.83 11.72
CA LYS A 4 -3.93 0.12 10.63
C LYS A 4 -3.84 1.05 9.42
N TYR A 5 -2.84 0.83 8.58
CA TYR A 5 -2.69 1.59 7.35
C TYR A 5 -2.48 0.70 6.12
N ASP A 6 -3.27 0.95 5.07
CA ASP A 6 -3.13 0.34 3.75
C ASP A 6 -2.24 1.23 2.88
N LEU A 7 -1.01 0.78 2.65
CA LEU A 7 -0.03 1.48 1.80
C LEU A 7 -0.39 1.49 0.31
N GLU A 8 -1.20 0.55 -0.18
CA GLU A 8 -1.58 0.49 -1.60
C GLU A 8 -2.63 1.55 -1.92
N ASN A 9 -3.65 1.66 -1.06
CA ASN A 9 -4.77 2.58 -1.26
C ASN A 9 -4.63 3.90 -0.49
N ASN A 10 -3.61 4.02 0.36
CA ASN A 10 -3.43 5.11 1.31
C ASN A 10 -4.66 5.33 2.19
N VAL A 11 -5.26 4.24 2.68
CA VAL A 11 -6.42 4.26 3.57
C VAL A 11 -5.96 3.95 5.00
N MET A 12 -6.32 4.82 5.93
CA MET A 12 -6.11 4.57 7.35
C MET A 12 -7.40 4.00 7.95
N GLN A 13 -7.29 2.95 8.74
CA GLN A 13 -8.41 2.40 9.49
C GLN A 13 -8.18 2.64 10.98
N ILE A 14 -9.11 3.35 11.62
CA ILE A 14 -9.10 3.61 13.06
C ILE A 14 -10.35 2.99 13.67
N ASP A 15 -10.18 2.00 14.54
CA ASP A 15 -11.29 1.31 15.23
C ASP A 15 -12.40 0.85 14.25
N ASP A 16 -11.97 0.26 13.12
CA ASP A 16 -12.81 -0.25 12.01
C ASP A 16 -13.55 0.82 11.18
N ILE A 17 -13.19 2.09 11.34
CA ILE A 17 -13.63 3.20 10.47
C ILE A 17 -12.54 3.51 9.45
N ASP A 18 -12.89 3.44 8.17
CA ASP A 18 -11.98 3.79 7.08
C ASP A 18 -11.94 5.31 6.87
N LEU A 19 -10.72 5.83 6.85
CA LEU A 19 -10.39 7.22 6.58
C LEU A 19 -9.64 7.28 5.25
N TYR A 20 -10.31 7.85 4.25
CA TYR A 20 -9.72 8.06 2.93
C TYR A 20 -8.80 9.28 2.94
N PRO A 21 -7.76 9.31 2.09
CA PRO A 21 -6.79 10.40 2.10
C PRO A 21 -7.38 11.64 1.44
N GLU A 22 -7.24 12.79 2.09
CA GLU A 22 -7.57 14.10 1.51
C GLU A 22 -6.40 14.66 0.68
N ASN A 23 -5.18 14.34 1.08
CA ASN A 23 -3.96 14.79 0.43
C ASN A 23 -2.88 13.68 0.50
N LEU A 24 -1.98 13.66 -0.48
CA LEU A 24 -0.85 12.74 -0.63
C LEU A 24 0.51 13.45 -0.74
N ASP A 25 0.58 14.74 -0.39
CA ASP A 25 1.82 15.50 -0.38
C ASP A 25 2.87 14.85 0.54
N THR A 26 4.11 14.85 0.08
CA THR A 26 5.23 14.30 0.86
C THR A 26 5.98 15.44 1.54
N ASN A 27 5.83 15.55 2.86
CA ASN A 27 6.47 16.56 3.68
C ASN A 27 7.29 15.89 4.77
N PHE A 28 8.36 16.56 5.22
CA PHE A 28 9.02 16.21 6.47
C PHE A 28 8.08 16.48 7.64
N ILE A 29 7.85 15.48 8.48
CA ILE A 29 6.90 15.58 9.61
C ILE A 29 7.53 15.29 10.96
N GLY A 30 8.78 14.81 11.01
CA GLY A 30 9.48 14.58 12.27
C GLY A 30 10.67 13.64 12.15
N ILE A 31 11.12 13.15 13.31
CA ILE A 31 12.26 12.24 13.44
C ILE A 31 11.77 10.93 14.04
N CYS A 32 12.26 9.81 13.49
CA CYS A 32 11.89 8.48 13.93
C CYS A 32 12.50 8.17 15.31
N ASN A 33 11.66 7.84 16.28
CA ASN A 33 12.10 7.49 17.64
C ASN A 33 12.94 6.20 17.73
N SER A 34 13.01 5.40 16.66
CA SER A 34 13.78 4.15 16.63
C SER A 34 15.19 4.32 16.07
N CYS A 35 15.33 5.01 14.93
CA CYS A 35 16.61 5.13 14.22
C CYS A 35 17.11 6.56 14.03
N ASN A 36 16.36 7.56 14.52
CA ASN A 36 16.69 8.99 14.46
C ASN A 36 16.83 9.56 13.03
N SER A 37 16.24 8.87 12.04
CA SER A 37 16.15 9.33 10.66
C SER A 37 14.85 10.10 10.42
N ASP A 38 14.74 10.77 9.28
CA ASP A 38 13.56 11.53 8.91
C ASP A 38 12.31 10.66 8.80
N VAL A 39 11.17 11.24 9.18
CA VAL A 39 9.83 10.73 8.90
C VAL A 39 9.18 11.65 7.89
N ILE A 40 8.64 11.05 6.83
CA ILE A 40 7.93 11.75 5.76
C ILE A 40 6.44 11.37 5.77
N SER A 41 5.57 12.30 5.37
CA SER A 41 4.15 12.02 5.20
C SER A 41 3.88 11.14 3.98
N LEU A 42 2.94 10.22 4.12
CA LEU A 42 2.37 9.40 3.07
C LEU A 42 1.00 9.92 2.64
N SER A 43 0.17 10.31 3.61
CA SER A 43 -1.20 10.77 3.38
C SER A 43 -1.76 11.51 4.59
N TYR A 44 -2.80 12.31 4.34
CA TYR A 44 -3.49 13.13 5.33
C TYR A 44 -4.96 12.76 5.35
N HIS A 45 -5.55 12.64 6.54
CA HIS A 45 -6.92 12.21 6.73
C HIS A 45 -7.63 13.09 7.76
N ASP A 46 -8.88 13.42 7.48
CA ASP A 46 -9.79 13.99 8.47
C ASP A 46 -10.07 12.95 9.57
N HIS A 47 -9.98 13.37 10.84
CA HIS A 47 -10.35 12.52 11.97
C HIS A 47 -10.88 13.36 13.13
N ASP A 48 -12.13 13.10 13.53
CA ASP A 48 -12.87 13.84 14.55
C ASP A 48 -12.87 15.37 14.32
N ASN A 49 -12.14 16.12 15.16
CA ASN A 49 -11.97 17.57 15.13
C ASN A 49 -10.51 17.94 14.85
N GLY A 50 -9.88 17.22 13.93
CA GLY A 50 -8.50 17.44 13.54
C GLY A 50 -8.10 16.57 12.36
N MET A 51 -6.79 16.34 12.26
CA MET A 51 -6.18 15.57 11.19
C MET A 51 -5.38 14.42 11.78
N VAL A 52 -5.33 13.31 11.05
CA VAL A 52 -4.33 12.25 11.26
C VAL A 52 -3.49 12.09 10.00
N VAL A 53 -2.18 12.06 10.18
CA VAL A 53 -1.21 11.94 9.10
C VAL A 53 -0.54 10.59 9.19
N ALA A 54 -0.58 9.82 8.10
CA ALA A 54 0.23 8.62 7.98
C ALA A 54 1.67 9.02 7.66
N GLY A 55 2.60 8.63 8.52
CA GLY A 55 4.02 8.90 8.39
C GLY A 55 4.83 7.63 8.17
N LYS A 56 5.95 7.75 7.46
CA LYS A 56 6.91 6.66 7.27
C LYS A 56 8.34 7.13 7.52
N CYS A 57 9.09 6.37 8.31
CA CYS A 57 10.52 6.56 8.45
C CYS A 57 11.25 6.20 7.14
N THR A 58 12.18 7.05 6.72
CA THR A 58 12.94 6.87 5.48
C THR A 58 13.97 5.74 5.53
N GLU A 59 14.38 5.29 6.73
CA GLU A 59 15.44 4.29 6.90
C GLU A 59 14.93 2.95 7.45
N CYS A 60 14.11 2.95 8.51
CA CYS A 60 13.67 1.71 9.17
C CYS A 60 12.25 1.26 8.79
N ASP A 61 11.60 1.95 7.85
CA ASP A 61 10.25 1.68 7.35
C ASP A 61 9.13 1.66 8.41
N LEU A 62 9.39 2.08 9.65
CA LEU A 62 8.36 2.23 10.67
C LEU A 62 7.29 3.23 10.22
N LEU A 63 6.02 2.86 10.43
CA LEU A 63 4.86 3.67 10.13
C LEU A 63 4.30 4.31 11.40
N TYR A 64 3.77 5.51 11.25
CA TYR A 64 3.19 6.31 12.32
C TYR A 64 1.83 6.85 11.91
N ALA A 65 0.90 6.93 12.85
CA ALA A 65 -0.26 7.80 12.77
C ALA A 65 0.02 9.00 13.69
N ILE A 66 0.08 10.20 13.12
CA ILE A 66 0.41 11.43 13.84
C ILE A 66 -0.82 12.32 13.87
N PHE A 67 -1.27 12.66 15.07
CA PHE A 67 -2.52 13.37 15.30
C PHE A 67 -2.27 14.86 15.49
N TYR A 68 -3.12 15.66 14.85
CA TYR A 68 -3.15 17.11 14.96
C TYR A 68 -4.57 17.58 15.25
N ASP A 69 -4.70 18.73 15.92
CA ASP A 69 -5.98 19.43 15.99
C ASP A 69 -6.27 20.20 14.69
N ASN A 70 -7.45 20.83 14.60
CA ASN A 70 -7.85 21.68 13.46
C ASN A 70 -6.93 22.89 13.19
N LEU A 71 -6.01 23.21 14.10
CA LEU A 71 -5.04 24.29 13.97
C LEU A 71 -3.63 23.76 13.65
N TRP A 72 -3.51 22.48 13.30
CA TRP A 72 -2.24 21.79 13.05
C TRP A 72 -1.30 21.74 14.26
N ASN A 73 -1.82 21.83 15.48
CA ASN A 73 -1.03 21.57 16.67
C ASN A 73 -0.94 20.06 16.93
N TRP A 74 0.28 19.56 17.11
CA TRP A 74 0.53 18.14 17.42
C TRP A 74 -0.14 17.72 18.72
N GLN A 75 -0.87 16.59 18.67
CA GLN A 75 -1.60 16.01 19.80
C GLN A 75 -1.01 14.67 20.28
N GLY A 76 -0.23 14.00 19.43
CA GLY A 76 0.33 12.69 19.72
C GLY A 76 0.74 11.93 18.47
N GLU A 77 1.41 10.81 18.67
CA GLU A 77 1.72 9.84 17.61
C GLU A 77 1.66 8.41 18.13
N GLU A 78 1.27 7.49 17.26
CA GLU A 78 1.24 6.06 17.56
C GLU A 78 1.94 5.28 16.43
N PRO A 79 2.78 4.28 16.74
CA PRO A 79 3.29 3.38 15.72
C PRO A 79 2.14 2.52 15.19
N ILE A 80 2.07 2.35 13.87
CA ILE A 80 0.98 1.61 13.23
C ILE A 80 1.52 0.46 12.39
N VAL A 81 0.72 -0.58 12.27
CA VAL A 81 1.04 -1.72 11.42
C VAL A 81 0.45 -1.52 10.05
N GLN A 82 1.24 -1.87 9.03
CA GLN A 82 0.70 -2.06 7.70
C GLN A 82 -0.31 -3.21 7.74
N PHE A 83 -1.49 -2.98 7.17
CA PHE A 83 -2.40 -4.06 6.81
C PHE A 83 -2.65 -4.03 5.30
N PHE A 84 -3.04 -5.18 4.78
CA PHE A 84 -3.45 -5.31 3.39
C PHE A 84 -4.95 -5.56 3.41
N ASP A 85 -5.74 -4.59 2.93
CA ASP A 85 -7.14 -4.84 2.67
C ASP A 85 -7.25 -5.59 1.35
N ILE A 86 -7.34 -6.92 1.44
CA ILE A 86 -7.50 -7.81 0.28
C ILE A 86 -8.75 -7.41 -0.53
N ASP A 87 -9.80 -6.93 0.12
CA ASP A 87 -11.05 -6.58 -0.54
C ASP A 87 -10.94 -5.26 -1.34
N ASN A 88 -9.94 -4.43 -1.03
CA ASN A 88 -9.68 -3.16 -1.72
C ASN A 88 -8.38 -3.08 -2.51
N SER A 89 -7.57 -4.14 -2.60
CA SER A 89 -6.37 -4.11 -3.44
C SER A 89 -6.72 -3.89 -4.92
N ASN A 90 -6.30 -2.76 -5.47
CA ASN A 90 -6.44 -2.42 -6.88
C ASN A 90 -5.72 -3.44 -7.77
N SER A 91 -4.58 -3.95 -7.31
CA SER A 91 -3.80 -4.97 -8.00
C SER A 91 -4.56 -6.30 -8.14
N ILE A 92 -5.29 -6.73 -7.10
CA ILE A 92 -6.12 -7.95 -7.16
C ILE A 92 -7.31 -7.73 -8.08
N LYS A 93 -8.07 -6.65 -7.89
CA LYS A 93 -9.23 -6.32 -8.73
C LYS A 93 -8.84 -6.23 -10.20
N PHE A 94 -7.68 -5.66 -10.49
CA PHE A 94 -7.12 -5.62 -11.83
C PHE A 94 -6.82 -7.03 -12.36
N LEU A 95 -6.11 -7.88 -11.60
CA LEU A 95 -5.81 -9.25 -12.03
C LEU A 95 -7.08 -10.08 -12.27
N ASP A 96 -8.08 -9.96 -11.40
CA ASP A 96 -9.36 -10.66 -11.51
C ASP A 96 -10.19 -10.17 -12.72
N SER A 97 -9.97 -8.94 -13.17
CA SER A 97 -10.62 -8.41 -14.40
C SER A 97 -10.05 -9.02 -15.69
N ILE A 98 -8.86 -9.62 -15.65
CA ILE A 98 -8.23 -10.24 -16.80
C ILE A 98 -8.81 -11.64 -17.01
N ASP A 99 -9.27 -11.94 -18.23
CA ASP A 99 -9.71 -13.29 -18.59
C ASP A 99 -8.58 -14.30 -18.29
N ARG A 100 -8.91 -15.27 -17.43
CA ARG A 100 -8.01 -16.32 -16.97
C ARG A 100 -7.30 -17.04 -18.12
N LYS A 101 -7.95 -17.24 -19.26
CA LYS A 101 -7.33 -17.88 -20.43
C LYS A 101 -6.18 -17.05 -21.00
N LYS A 102 -6.28 -15.71 -20.96
CA LYS A 102 -5.19 -14.83 -21.40
C LYS A 102 -3.98 -15.00 -20.48
N LEU A 103 -4.20 -14.99 -19.17
CA LEU A 103 -3.13 -15.20 -18.19
C LEU A 103 -2.43 -16.55 -18.41
N GLU A 104 -3.20 -17.63 -18.55
CA GLU A 104 -2.70 -18.99 -18.75
C GLU A 104 -1.99 -19.18 -20.11
N THR A 105 -2.21 -18.30 -21.09
CA THR A 105 -1.52 -18.35 -22.39
C THR A 105 -0.03 -17.99 -22.27
N ILE A 106 0.34 -17.10 -21.35
CA ILE A 106 1.70 -16.56 -21.21
C ILE A 106 2.36 -16.98 -19.90
N PHE A 107 1.58 -16.98 -18.82
CA PHE A 107 2.07 -17.25 -17.48
C PHE A 107 1.79 -18.70 -17.08
N THR A 108 2.78 -19.30 -16.44
CA THR A 108 2.62 -20.61 -15.79
C THR A 108 1.79 -20.46 -14.51
N PRO A 109 1.15 -21.54 -14.03
CA PRO A 109 0.38 -21.49 -12.78
C PRO A 109 1.18 -20.96 -11.58
N ALA A 110 2.49 -21.26 -11.51
CA ALA A 110 3.37 -20.76 -10.45
C ALA A 110 3.63 -19.25 -10.55
N GLU A 111 3.76 -18.72 -11.78
CA GLU A 111 3.90 -17.29 -12.04
C GLU A 111 2.62 -16.54 -11.69
N THR A 112 1.46 -17.01 -12.15
CA THR A 112 0.16 -16.43 -11.81
C THR A 112 -0.06 -16.45 -10.29
N THR A 113 0.21 -17.57 -9.62
CA THR A 113 0.10 -17.66 -8.15
C THR A 113 0.99 -16.63 -7.46
N ALA A 114 2.22 -16.42 -7.92
CA ALA A 114 3.12 -15.42 -7.35
C ALA A 114 2.66 -13.98 -7.61
N MET A 115 2.03 -13.71 -8.78
CA MET A 115 1.42 -12.40 -9.08
C MET A 115 0.25 -12.10 -8.13
N TYR A 116 -0.67 -13.05 -7.93
CA TYR A 116 -1.79 -12.91 -7.00
C TYR A 116 -1.32 -12.78 -5.54
N ALA A 117 -0.34 -13.60 -5.12
CA ALA A 117 0.22 -13.50 -3.77
C ALA A 117 0.92 -12.14 -3.55
N LYS A 118 1.64 -11.63 -4.56
CA LYS A 118 2.22 -10.28 -4.51
C LYS A 118 1.13 -9.20 -4.43
N ALA A 119 0.07 -9.33 -5.21
CA ALA A 119 -1.08 -8.42 -5.19
C ALA A 119 -1.83 -8.45 -3.85
N ARG A 120 -1.80 -9.57 -3.11
CA ARG A 120 -2.38 -9.71 -1.76
C ARG A 120 -1.46 -9.28 -0.62
N GLY A 121 -0.24 -8.83 -0.91
CA GLY A 121 0.77 -8.57 0.13
C GLY A 121 1.25 -9.83 0.85
N GLU A 122 0.98 -11.02 0.31
CA GLU A 122 1.35 -12.30 0.91
C GLU A 122 2.82 -12.67 0.61
N LYS A 123 3.34 -13.69 1.31
CA LYS A 123 4.64 -14.28 0.98
C LYS A 123 4.54 -15.05 -0.35
N TYR A 124 5.49 -14.81 -1.24
CA TYR A 124 5.59 -15.48 -2.55
C TYR A 124 7.03 -15.85 -2.89
N VAL A 125 7.19 -16.77 -3.85
CA VAL A 125 8.50 -17.15 -4.38
C VAL A 125 8.96 -16.08 -5.38
N ARG A 126 9.97 -15.29 -4.99
CA ARG A 126 10.52 -14.19 -5.80
C ARG A 126 10.89 -14.58 -7.23
N GLN A 127 11.41 -15.79 -7.42
CA GLN A 127 11.81 -16.30 -8.73
C GLN A 127 10.64 -16.38 -9.71
N TYR A 128 9.45 -16.78 -9.26
CA TYR A 128 8.27 -16.87 -10.14
C TYR A 128 7.76 -15.49 -10.51
N LEU A 129 7.71 -14.53 -9.57
CA LEU A 129 7.33 -13.15 -9.88
C LEU A 129 8.33 -12.51 -10.87
N TYR A 130 9.63 -12.73 -10.70
CA TYR A 130 10.64 -12.20 -11.61
C TYR A 130 10.50 -12.76 -13.03
N ARG A 131 10.19 -14.04 -13.16
CA ARG A 131 9.91 -14.65 -14.48
C ARG A 131 8.62 -14.10 -15.10
N ALA A 132 7.57 -13.90 -14.30
CA ALA A 132 6.33 -13.28 -14.77
C ALA A 132 6.58 -11.86 -15.31
N ARG A 133 7.29 -11.01 -14.55
CA ARG A 133 7.59 -9.62 -14.94
C ARG A 133 8.31 -9.50 -16.27
N LYS A 134 9.18 -10.46 -16.63
CA LYS A 134 9.84 -10.49 -17.94
C LYS A 134 8.88 -10.65 -19.11
N LYS A 135 7.70 -11.24 -18.88
CA LYS A 135 6.67 -11.51 -19.88
C LYS A 135 5.56 -10.45 -19.91
N TYR A 136 5.62 -9.43 -19.04
CA TYR A 136 4.59 -8.39 -19.02
C TYR A 136 4.53 -7.61 -20.33
N ASN A 137 5.68 -7.35 -20.96
CA ASN A 137 5.72 -6.73 -22.29
C ASN A 137 5.06 -7.63 -23.34
N ASP A 138 5.41 -8.91 -23.38
CA ASP A 138 4.79 -9.87 -24.30
C ASP A 138 3.25 -9.96 -24.10
N PHE A 139 2.80 -9.89 -22.84
CA PHE A 139 1.37 -9.86 -22.50
C PHE A 139 0.66 -8.60 -22.98
N TYR A 140 1.32 -7.45 -22.84
CA TYR A 140 0.83 -6.19 -23.40
C TYR A 140 0.77 -6.24 -24.93
N GLU A 141 1.81 -6.76 -25.60
CA GLU A 141 1.84 -6.87 -27.06
C GLU A 141 0.72 -7.78 -27.61
N LEU A 142 0.41 -8.88 -26.91
CA LEU A 142 -0.62 -9.83 -27.35
C LEU A 142 -2.06 -9.40 -27.01
N PHE A 143 -2.27 -8.73 -25.89
CA PHE A 143 -3.62 -8.47 -25.37
C PHE A 143 -3.95 -7.00 -25.13
N GLY A 144 -2.99 -6.08 -25.28
CA GLY A 144 -3.15 -4.65 -25.03
C GLY A 144 -3.37 -4.29 -23.56
N ILE A 145 -3.11 -5.22 -22.63
CA ILE A 145 -3.35 -5.05 -21.19
C ILE A 145 -2.00 -4.93 -20.49
N GLN A 146 -1.78 -3.80 -19.81
CA GLN A 146 -0.53 -3.55 -19.09
C GLN A 146 -0.65 -4.00 -17.63
N ILE A 147 0.20 -4.96 -17.23
CA ILE A 147 0.26 -5.45 -15.85
C ILE A 147 1.37 -4.69 -15.10
N ASN A 148 1.04 -4.14 -13.92
CA ASN A 148 2.01 -3.42 -13.09
C ASN A 148 1.91 -3.85 -11.63
N ILE A 149 2.59 -4.97 -11.29
CA ILE A 149 2.56 -5.65 -9.99
C ILE A 149 3.98 -6.09 -9.56
#